data_AF-A0AAE2BTT0-F1
#
_entry.id   AF-A0AAE2BTT0-F1
#
_cell.length_a   1.000
_cell.length_b   1.000
_cell.length_c   1.000
_cell.angle_alpha   90.00
_cell.angle_beta   90.00
_cell.angle_gamma   90.00
#
_symmetry.space_group_name_H-M   'P 1'
#
loop_
_entity.id
_entity.type
_entity.pdbx_description
1 polymer ?
#
loop_
_entity_poly.entity_id
_entity_poly.type
_entity_poly.pdbx_seq_one_letter_code
_entity_poly.pdbx_strand_id
1 'polypeptide(L)'
;MESEFIALELAGQEAEWLRNLVGDIPLWGSTALVSLHCDSQAAIGIVKNYAYNGKRRHIRLRHGAVKELLKNGIISLDYVRSERNLADPLTKGLTRRIILETSRAIGLKSLE
;
A
#
# COMPACT_ATOMS: atom_id res chain seq x y z
N MET A 1 -11.28 -4.09 7.27
CA MET A 1 -11.48 -4.50 5.86
C MET A 1 -11.83 -3.32 4.98
N GLU A 2 -12.87 -2.52 5.28
CA GLU A 2 -13.14 -1.31 4.50
C GLU A 2 -11.96 -0.30 4.55
N SER A 3 -11.39 -0.10 5.74
CA SER A 3 -10.15 0.67 5.95
C SER A 3 -8.99 0.18 5.06
N GLU A 4 -8.78 -1.13 4.99
CA GLU A 4 -7.72 -1.75 4.16
C GLU A 4 -7.90 -1.45 2.68
N PHE A 5 -9.13 -1.54 2.17
CA PHE A 5 -9.41 -1.22 0.77
C PHE A 5 -9.24 0.26 0.45
N ILE A 6 -9.59 1.15 1.38
CA ILE A 6 -9.34 2.58 1.24
C ILE A 6 -7.83 2.85 1.23
N ALA A 7 -7.09 2.27 2.18
CA ALA A 7 -5.65 2.44 2.26
C ALA A 7 -4.94 1.91 1.00
N LEU A 8 -5.33 0.73 0.49
CA LEU A 8 -4.76 0.14 -0.72
C LEU A 8 -5.06 0.98 -1.98
N GLU A 9 -6.27 1.51 -2.10
CA GLU A 9 -6.64 2.36 -3.23
C GLU A 9 -5.84 3.67 -3.24
N LEU A 10 -5.78 4.36 -2.09
CA LEU A 10 -5.02 5.61 -1.97
C LEU A 10 -3.52 5.38 -2.17
N ALA A 11 -2.96 4.32 -1.55
CA ALA A 11 -1.56 3.97 -1.74
C ALA A 11 -1.24 3.59 -3.20
N GLY A 12 -2.18 2.93 -3.88
CA GLY A 12 -2.06 2.59 -5.30
C GLY A 12 -2.05 3.82 -6.21
N GLN A 13 -2.93 4.79 -5.97
CA GLN A 13 -2.94 6.06 -6.70
C GLN A 13 -1.65 6.84 -6.48
N GLU A 14 -1.17 6.90 -5.24
CA GLU A 14 0.09 7.57 -4.92
C GLU A 14 1.29 6.87 -5.59
N ALA A 15 1.29 5.52 -5.61
CA ALA A 15 2.31 4.74 -6.29
C ALA A 15 2.33 4.99 -7.80
N GLU A 16 1.16 5.07 -8.44
CA GLU A 16 1.05 5.45 -9.85
C GLU A 16 1.57 6.86 -10.10
N TRP A 17 1.18 7.82 -9.25
CA TRP A 17 1.64 9.20 -9.35
C TRP A 17 3.17 9.30 -9.20
N LEU A 18 3.76 8.68 -8.18
CA LEU A 18 5.21 8.63 -7.98
C LEU A 18 5.92 7.98 -9.15
N ARG A 19 5.36 6.90 -9.70
CA ARG A 19 5.91 6.22 -10.87
C ARG A 19 5.94 7.14 -12.09
N ASN A 20 4.87 7.89 -12.32
CA ASN A 20 4.78 8.84 -13.43
C ASN A 20 5.75 10.01 -13.24
N LEU A 21 5.78 10.60 -12.03
CA LEU A 21 6.72 11.66 -11.68
C LEU A 21 8.17 11.25 -11.93
N VAL A 22 8.53 10.04 -11.50
CA VAL A 22 9.88 9.49 -11.69
C VAL A 22 10.16 9.21 -13.17
N GLY A 23 9.14 8.77 -13.93
CA GLY A 23 9.24 8.55 -15.38
C GLY A 23 9.47 9.84 -16.18
N ASP A 24 9.05 10.98 -15.66
CA ASP A 24 9.27 12.30 -16.29
C ASP A 24 10.68 12.86 -16.05
N ILE A 25 11.46 12.28 -15.14
CA ILE A 25 12.83 12.72 -14.85
C ILE A 25 13.77 12.26 -15.97
N PRO A 26 14.42 13.18 -16.71
CA PRO A 26 15.37 12.80 -17.76
C PRO A 26 16.50 11.93 -17.21
N LEU A 27 16.89 10.90 -17.96
CA LEU A 27 17.93 9.91 -17.60
C LEU A 27 17.54 8.95 -16.46
N TRP A 28 16.36 9.09 -15.86
CA TRP A 28 15.82 8.05 -15.01
C TRP A 28 15.42 6.87 -15.91
N GLY A 29 15.96 5.69 -15.64
CA GLY A 29 15.73 4.51 -16.47
C GLY A 29 14.27 4.02 -16.43
N SER A 30 14.05 2.76 -16.83
CA SER A 30 12.70 2.15 -16.75
C SER A 30 12.15 2.22 -15.32
N THR A 31 10.92 2.70 -15.18
CA THR A 31 10.23 2.73 -13.89
C THR A 31 9.75 1.33 -13.52
N ALA A 32 10.33 0.80 -12.45
CA ALA A 32 9.97 -0.51 -11.91
C ALA A 32 8.57 -0.48 -11.28
N LEU A 33 8.02 -1.68 -11.08
CA LEU A 33 6.80 -1.91 -10.32
C LEU A 33 6.96 -1.42 -8.87
N VAL A 34 5.96 -0.72 -8.33
CA VAL A 34 6.00 -0.27 -6.93
C VAL A 34 5.44 -1.35 -6.01
N SER A 35 6.23 -1.78 -5.03
CA SER A 35 5.81 -2.81 -4.07
C SER A 35 4.99 -2.20 -2.93
N LEU A 36 3.69 -2.50 -2.89
CA LEU A 36 2.82 -2.18 -1.76
C LEU A 36 2.80 -3.33 -0.77
N HIS A 37 2.95 -3.02 0.52
CA HIS A 37 2.90 -3.98 1.61
C HIS A 37 1.60 -3.85 2.39
N CYS A 38 0.93 -4.97 2.65
CA CYS A 38 -0.33 -5.02 3.41
C CYS A 38 -0.31 -6.17 4.42
N ASP A 39 -0.79 -5.93 5.64
CA ASP A 39 -0.89 -6.94 6.68
C ASP A 39 -2.22 -7.71 6.68
N SER A 40 -3.18 -7.28 5.87
CA SER A 40 -4.46 -7.96 5.70
C SER A 40 -4.41 -9.00 4.59
N GLN A 41 -4.09 -10.25 4.94
CA GLN A 41 -4.16 -11.37 3.99
C GLN A 41 -5.54 -11.51 3.33
N ALA A 42 -6.61 -11.16 4.06
CA ALA A 42 -7.96 -11.18 3.52
C ALA A 42 -8.15 -10.11 2.42
N ALA A 43 -7.65 -8.88 2.62
CA ALA A 43 -7.71 -7.84 1.60
C ALA A 43 -6.87 -8.23 0.38
N ILE A 44 -5.64 -8.73 0.59
CA ILE A 44 -4.76 -9.23 -0.47
C ILE A 44 -5.46 -10.33 -1.29
N GLY A 45 -6.05 -11.31 -0.60
CA GLY A 45 -6.74 -12.43 -1.24
C GLY A 45 -7.92 -11.96 -2.10
N ILE A 46 -8.73 -11.02 -1.61
CA ILE A 46 -9.86 -10.48 -2.37
C ILE A 46 -9.39 -9.73 -3.63
N VAL A 47 -8.31 -8.94 -3.53
CA VAL A 47 -7.76 -8.20 -4.66
C VAL A 47 -7.16 -9.17 -5.69
N LYS A 48 -6.33 -10.13 -5.26
CA LYS A 48 -5.61 -11.05 -6.14
C LYS A 48 -6.50 -12.13 -6.77
N ASN A 49 -7.47 -12.68 -6.03
CA ASN A 49 -8.32 -13.77 -6.53
C ASN A 49 -9.46 -13.28 -7.44
N TYR A 50 -9.49 -11.99 -7.78
CA TYR A 50 -10.47 -11.38 -8.69
C TYR A 50 -11.95 -11.55 -8.32
N ALA A 51 -12.25 -12.12 -7.15
CA ALA A 51 -13.58 -12.46 -6.70
C ALA A 51 -13.93 -11.62 -5.45
N TYR A 52 -14.48 -10.44 -5.69
CA TYR A 52 -15.20 -9.69 -4.66
C TYR A 52 -16.69 -9.96 -4.79
N ASN A 53 -17.24 -10.81 -3.92
CA ASN A 53 -18.66 -11.16 -3.91
C ASN A 53 -19.53 -10.12 -3.15
N GLY A 54 -18.96 -8.97 -2.79
CA GLY A 54 -19.54 -8.09 -1.78
C GLY A 54 -20.62 -7.13 -2.30
N LYS A 55 -21.62 -6.92 -1.44
CA LYS A 55 -22.83 -6.11 -1.70
C LYS A 55 -22.62 -4.59 -1.60
N ARG A 56 -21.44 -4.12 -1.14
CA ARG A 56 -21.16 -2.68 -0.91
C ARG A 56 -20.54 -2.03 -2.15
N ARG A 57 -21.27 -1.11 -2.78
CA ARG A 57 -20.83 -0.41 -4.01
C ARG A 57 -19.47 0.29 -3.85
N HIS A 58 -19.24 1.01 -2.76
CA HIS A 58 -18.01 1.78 -2.57
C HIS A 58 -16.77 0.87 -2.44
N ILE A 59 -16.88 -0.31 -1.81
CA ILE A 59 -15.76 -1.27 -1.72
C ILE A 59 -15.49 -1.89 -3.10
N ARG A 60 -16.55 -2.20 -3.86
CA ARG A 60 -16.41 -2.75 -5.23
C ARG A 60 -15.65 -1.81 -6.16
N LEU A 61 -15.90 -0.50 -6.07
CA LEU A 61 -15.18 0.49 -6.87
C LEU A 61 -13.69 0.52 -6.51
N ARG A 62 -13.36 0.54 -5.22
CA ARG A 62 -11.96 0.54 -4.74
C ARG A 62 -11.22 -0.75 -5.10
N HIS A 63 -11.89 -1.90 -4.97
CA HIS A 63 -11.35 -3.18 -5.44
C HIS A 63 -11.02 -3.14 -6.92
N GLY A 64 -11.92 -2.61 -7.76
CA GLY A 64 -11.70 -2.43 -9.19
C GLY A 64 -10.47 -1.55 -9.49
N ALA A 65 -10.33 -0.42 -8.79
CA ALA A 65 -9.19 0.48 -8.97
C ALA A 65 -7.85 -0.20 -8.65
N VAL A 66 -7.72 -0.83 -7.47
CA VAL A 66 -6.49 -1.52 -7.06
C VAL A 66 -6.17 -2.69 -8.00
N LYS A 67 -7.20 -3.39 -8.46
CA LYS A 67 -7.08 -4.51 -9.41
C LYS A 67 -6.53 -4.05 -10.76
N GLU A 68 -6.99 -2.93 -11.31
CA GLU A 68 -6.48 -2.40 -12.57
C GLU A 68 -5.00 -1.98 -12.43
N LEU A 69 -4.59 -1.40 -11.30
CA LEU A 69 -3.18 -1.06 -11.05
C LEU A 69 -2.28 -2.30 -11.03
N LEU A 70 -2.73 -3.41 -10.44
CA LEU A 70 -2.01 -4.69 -10.47
C LEU A 70 -1.92 -5.26 -11.88
N LYS A 71 -3.05 -5.26 -12.61
CA LYS A 71 -3.14 -5.78 -13.98
C LYS A 71 -2.24 -5.01 -14.95
N ASN A 72 -2.15 -3.70 -14.78
CA ASN A 72 -1.31 -2.82 -15.60
C ASN A 72 0.18 -2.87 -15.22
N GLY A 73 0.56 -3.64 -14.19
CA GLY A 73 1.94 -3.71 -13.73
C GLY A 73 2.43 -2.36 -13.22
N ILE A 74 1.58 -1.60 -12.52
CA ILE A 74 1.97 -0.37 -11.82
C ILE A 74 2.42 -0.69 -10.39
N ILE A 75 1.71 -1.60 -9.72
CA ILE A 75 2.01 -2.04 -8.35
C ILE A 75 2.16 -3.57 -8.23
N SER A 76 2.96 -4.04 -7.27
CA SER A 76 2.79 -5.38 -6.67
C SER A 76 2.14 -5.22 -5.30
N LEU A 77 1.53 -6.30 -4.82
CA LEU A 77 0.93 -6.34 -3.50
C LEU A 77 1.46 -7.54 -2.73
N ASP A 78 2.18 -7.27 -1.65
CA ASP A 78 2.91 -8.26 -0.87
C ASP A 78 2.47 -8.24 0.60
N TYR A 79 2.46 -9.43 1.20
CA TYR A 79 2.10 -9.55 2.60
C TYR A 79 3.24 -9.10 3.49
N VAL A 80 2.94 -8.27 4.49
CA VAL A 80 3.85 -7.93 5.58
C VAL A 80 3.21 -8.32 6.90
N ARG A 81 4.01 -8.78 7.87
CA ARG A 81 3.49 -9.01 9.23
C ARG A 81 3.17 -7.66 9.87
N SER A 82 2.08 -7.57 10.64
CA SER A 82 1.65 -6.31 11.27
C SER A 82 2.75 -5.66 12.12
N GLU A 83 3.56 -6.45 12.83
CA GLU A 83 4.67 -5.92 13.65
C GLU A 83 5.80 -5.29 12.81
N ARG A 84 5.83 -5.59 11.50
CA ARG A 84 6.79 -5.05 10.54
C ARG A 84 6.14 -4.05 9.58
N ASN A 85 4.85 -3.78 9.71
CA ASN A 85 4.16 -2.83 8.85
C ASN A 85 4.50 -1.39 9.28
N LEU A 86 5.30 -0.70 8.47
CA LEU A 86 5.73 0.67 8.76
C LEU A 86 4.57 1.69 8.74
N ALA A 87 3.43 1.34 8.14
CA ALA A 87 2.25 2.20 8.11
C ALA A 87 1.38 2.09 9.39
N ASP A 88 1.51 1.01 10.17
CA ASP A 88 0.70 0.78 11.37
C ASP A 88 0.83 1.91 12.42
N PRO A 89 2.04 2.44 12.73
CA PRO A 89 2.19 3.57 13.66
C PRO A 89 1.44 4.84 13.24
N LEU A 90 1.18 5.01 11.94
CA LEU A 90 0.48 6.18 11.39
C LEU A 90 -1.05 6.00 11.39
N THR A 91 -1.54 4.79 11.63
CA THR A 91 -2.96 4.43 11.49
C THR A 91 -3.55 3.80 12.76
N LYS A 92 -2.72 3.36 13.71
CA LYS A 92 -3.10 2.64 14.93
C LYS A 92 -2.41 3.25 16.15
N GLY A 93 -3.07 3.17 17.31
CA GLY A 93 -2.45 3.49 18.60
C GLY A 93 -1.55 2.35 19.07
N LEU A 94 -0.25 2.42 18.78
CA LEU A 94 0.73 1.39 19.16
C LEU A 94 1.54 1.78 20.40
N THR A 95 2.25 0.81 20.97
CA THR A 95 3.18 1.06 22.08
C THR A 95 4.35 1.94 21.62
N ARG A 96 4.88 2.76 22.54
CA ARG A 96 6.05 3.63 22.28
C ARG A 96 7.23 2.87 21.67
N ARG A 97 7.46 1.63 22.11
CA ARG A 97 8.53 0.78 21.58
C ARG A 97 8.39 0.56 20.07
N ILE A 98 7.21 0.14 19.62
CA ILE A 98 6.94 -0.14 18.20
C ILE A 98 7.06 1.15 17.39
N ILE A 99 6.56 2.28 17.90
CA ILE A 99 6.68 3.60 17.26
C ILE A 99 8.16 3.96 17.06
N LEU A 100 9.01 3.77 18.07
CA LEU A 100 10.43 4.09 17.96
C LEU A 100 11.17 3.17 16.97
N GLU A 101 10.88 1.87 16.99
CA GLU A 101 11.47 0.89 16.06
C GLU A 101 11.09 1.20 14.61
N THR A 102 9.80 1.43 14.35
CA THR A 102 9.28 1.78 13.02
C THR A 102 9.71 3.16 12.54
N SER A 103 9.79 4.17 13.42
CA SER A 103 10.28 5.51 13.08
C SER A 103 11.71 5.44 12.53
N ARG A 104 12.59 4.65 13.18
CA ARG A 104 13.95 4.42 12.67
C ARG A 104 13.95 3.71 11.32
N ALA A 105 13.07 2.72 11.13
CA ALA A 105 12.95 1.98 9.88
C ALA A 105 12.43 2.83 8.70
N ILE A 106 11.61 3.87 8.98
CA ILE A 106 11.16 4.86 7.99
C ILE A 106 12.25 5.91 7.69
N GLY A 107 13.34 5.92 8.46
CA GLY A 107 14.46 6.87 8.31
C GLY A 107 14.34 8.12 9.18
N LEU A 108 13.39 8.16 10.12
CA LEU A 108 13.30 9.25 11.09
C LEU A 108 14.38 9.10 12.16
N LYS A 109 15.11 10.19 12.39
CA LYS A 109 16.11 10.30 13.47
C LYS A 109 15.63 11.32 14.49
N SER A 110 15.91 11.07 15.77
CA SER A 110 15.69 12.06 16.82
C SER A 110 16.51 13.31 16.50
N LEU A 111 15.86 14.46 16.61
CA LEU A 111 16.53 15.76 16.66
C LEU A 111 17.07 15.89 18.09
N GLU A 112 18.27 15.36 18.31
CA GLU A 112 19.09 15.70 19.49
C GLU A 112 19.90 16.96 19.19
#